data_AF-A0ABC9ENG8-F1
#
_entry.id   AF-A0ABC9ENG8-F1
#
_cell.length_a   1.000
_cell.length_b   1.000
_cell.length_c   1.000
_cell.angle_alpha   90.00
_cell.angle_beta   90.00
_cell.angle_gamma   90.00
#
_symmetry.space_group_name_H-M   'P 1'
#
loop_
_entity.id
_entity.type
_entity.pdbx_description
1 polymer ?
#
loop_
_entity_poly.entity_id
_entity_poly.type
_entity_poly.pdbx_seq_one_letter_code
_entity_poly.pdbx_strand_id
1 'polypeptide(L)'
;MHRLSYHSPSRALLSFLASAPPWWPSALARGVFPLMAAPNPPVRRVSRSPHGYRSMTSGVGVKGEELDRPDRRLLTPSTNDKRDRNEGMHYVSDCELDSDGEEGWAEQIPSNAVDGIYPLYRIPMSRHRDGSLYRDTHSWKKEFCVADRNETRLEAMKLSEPADCVICDDGTCMMHRPCQMLQIFSLKLDKIHVDGGLVELYGYIAARDGLDLLLNHVINFSRDDPIIVEQGSFINIAGPKRGIELVDTILIEYDMRIKIGKQEKDDLQLIDGVSFMDDRSTRDCQIFTRRISGKCGSVEITASRLNWAVEATVEVLISEVDSSFNLRLGCFTSGLQKEIQIFDGAIGESGGLKRSVVAVRMGTSMDLKLKVGSESSVAAEHCCSFKANQHGSVSQEIKTDLALISVKVTWSTLPRGLD
;
A
#
# COMPACT_ATOMS: atom_id res chain seq x y z
N MET A 1 35.18 25.20 67.63
CA MET A 1 34.34 24.86 68.80
C MET A 1 32.90 25.21 68.44
N HIS A 2 31.87 24.36 68.53
CA HIS A 2 31.80 22.93 68.88
C HIS A 2 30.73 22.22 68.00
N ARG A 3 30.91 20.89 67.88
CA ARG A 3 30.11 19.88 67.15
C ARG A 3 28.59 20.10 67.02
N LEU A 4 28.07 19.78 65.84
CA LEU A 4 26.81 19.05 65.67
C LEU A 4 27.12 17.59 65.28
N SER A 5 26.35 16.65 65.82
CA SER A 5 26.49 15.19 65.69
C SER A 5 25.24 14.56 66.32
N TYR A 6 24.60 13.49 65.86
CA TYR A 6 24.78 12.53 64.75
C TYR A 6 23.37 12.14 64.26
N HIS A 7 23.22 11.66 63.01
CA HIS A 7 22.66 10.33 62.67
C HIS A 7 22.16 10.24 61.21
N SER A 8 22.77 9.28 60.52
CA SER A 8 22.31 8.52 59.34
C SER A 8 22.87 7.09 59.54
N PRO A 9 22.43 6.02 58.83
CA PRO A 9 21.52 6.01 57.67
C PRO A 9 20.41 4.92 57.72
N SER A 10 19.47 4.98 56.77
CA SER A 10 18.87 3.76 56.18
C SER A 10 18.32 4.05 54.79
N ARG A 11 18.93 3.46 53.75
CA ARG A 11 18.38 3.40 52.38
C ARG A 11 17.18 2.44 52.37
N ALA A 12 16.12 2.79 51.65
CA ALA A 12 15.23 1.82 51.02
C ALA A 12 15.47 1.88 49.50
N LEU A 13 15.88 0.76 48.91
CA LEU A 13 15.95 0.57 47.47
C LEU A 13 14.55 0.14 46.99
N LEU A 14 13.89 0.96 46.18
CA LEU A 14 12.75 0.52 45.38
C LEU A 14 13.22 0.30 43.95
N SER A 15 13.41 -0.97 43.60
CA SER A 15 13.69 -1.42 42.24
C SER A 15 12.40 -1.32 41.40
N PHE A 16 12.36 -0.37 40.48
CA PHE A 16 11.39 -0.43 39.38
C PHE A 16 11.86 -1.50 38.39
N LEU A 17 11.16 -2.63 38.35
CA LEU A 17 11.25 -3.55 37.23
C LEU A 17 10.50 -2.91 36.05
N ALA A 18 11.22 -2.51 35.01
CA ALA A 18 10.63 -2.05 33.78
C ALA A 18 9.91 -3.22 33.09
N SER A 19 8.59 -3.12 32.98
CA SER A 19 7.76 -4.05 32.20
C SER A 19 7.88 -3.73 30.71
N ALA A 20 8.19 -4.76 29.90
CA ALA A 20 8.30 -4.63 28.44
C ALA A 20 6.95 -4.27 27.77
N PRO A 21 6.96 -3.57 26.62
CA PRO A 21 5.75 -3.22 25.87
C PRO A 21 5.12 -4.44 25.17
N PRO A 22 3.81 -4.43 24.84
CA PRO A 22 3.03 -5.67 24.72
C PRO A 22 3.08 -6.42 23.38
N TRP A 23 3.85 -5.96 22.39
CA TRP A 23 3.65 -6.33 20.98
C TRP A 23 4.63 -7.39 20.42
N TRP A 24 4.95 -8.43 21.21
CA TRP A 24 5.76 -9.59 20.76
C TRP A 24 5.14 -10.96 21.09
N PRO A 25 4.99 -11.87 20.12
CA PRO A 25 4.60 -13.27 20.38
C PRO A 25 5.78 -14.08 20.94
N SER A 26 5.64 -14.58 22.17
CA SER A 26 6.62 -15.49 22.78
C SER A 26 6.29 -16.97 22.52
N ALA A 27 6.75 -17.55 21.40
CA ALA A 27 7.05 -18.99 21.28
C ALA A 27 7.61 -19.40 19.90
N LEU A 28 8.88 -19.82 19.84
CA LEU A 28 9.25 -21.12 19.25
C LEU A 28 10.64 -21.52 19.77
N ALA A 29 10.70 -22.63 20.51
CA ALA A 29 11.92 -23.12 21.11
C ALA A 29 12.68 -24.07 20.17
N ARG A 30 13.99 -23.84 20.04
CA ARG A 30 15.05 -24.84 19.77
C ARG A 30 14.83 -25.79 18.58
N GLY A 31 15.28 -25.35 17.39
CA GLY A 31 15.71 -26.24 16.32
C GLY A 31 17.16 -25.92 15.93
N VAL A 32 18.12 -26.80 16.23
CA VAL A 32 19.52 -26.65 15.83
C VAL A 32 19.73 -27.29 14.46
N PHE A 33 20.22 -26.52 13.49
CA PHE A 33 20.77 -27.05 12.23
C PHE A 33 22.11 -26.38 11.90
N PRO A 34 23.11 -27.13 11.38
CA PRO A 34 24.50 -26.68 11.31
C PRO A 34 24.85 -25.90 10.03
N LEU A 35 26.00 -25.21 10.05
CA LEU A 35 26.59 -24.51 8.91
C LEU A 35 26.76 -25.42 7.69
N MET A 36 26.49 -24.87 6.51
CA MET A 36 27.01 -25.36 5.22
C MET A 36 27.74 -24.22 4.50
N ALA A 37 28.94 -24.51 4.02
CA ALA A 37 29.82 -23.52 3.39
C ALA A 37 29.50 -23.32 1.90
N ALA A 38 29.78 -22.11 1.40
CA ALA A 38 29.55 -21.74 0.00
C ALA A 38 30.59 -22.35 -0.98
N PRO A 39 30.18 -22.78 -2.19
CA PRO A 39 31.09 -23.00 -3.31
C PRO A 39 31.30 -21.73 -4.14
N ASN A 40 32.55 -21.41 -4.48
CA ASN A 40 32.91 -20.30 -5.38
C ASN A 40 32.55 -20.58 -6.86
N PRO A 41 32.33 -19.55 -7.70
CA PRO A 41 31.90 -19.71 -9.09
C PRO A 41 33.06 -20.00 -10.07
N PRO A 42 32.80 -20.72 -11.20
CA PRO A 42 33.80 -20.91 -12.25
C PRO A 42 33.87 -19.70 -13.22
N VAL A 43 35.11 -19.37 -13.61
CA VAL A 43 35.46 -18.21 -14.46
C VAL A 43 35.24 -18.48 -15.96
N ARG A 44 34.86 -17.44 -16.71
CA ARG A 44 34.74 -17.44 -18.19
C ARG A 44 35.97 -18.03 -18.90
N ARG A 45 35.73 -18.80 -19.97
CA ARG A 45 36.66 -18.89 -21.13
C ARG A 45 35.91 -18.71 -22.44
N VAL A 46 36.49 -17.91 -23.33
CA VAL A 46 36.05 -17.67 -24.71
C VAL A 46 36.85 -18.57 -25.64
N SER A 47 36.20 -19.22 -26.60
CA SER A 47 36.89 -19.71 -27.81
C SER A 47 35.95 -19.97 -29.00
N ARG A 48 36.06 -19.09 -30.01
CA ARG A 48 36.10 -19.37 -31.46
C ARG A 48 35.19 -20.46 -32.06
N SER A 49 34.24 -20.03 -32.90
CA SER A 49 33.80 -20.78 -34.09
C SER A 49 34.96 -21.00 -35.08
N PRO A 50 34.89 -22.00 -35.99
CA PRO A 50 34.60 -21.61 -37.39
C PRO A 50 33.89 -22.64 -38.31
N HIS A 51 33.24 -22.09 -39.34
CA HIS A 51 33.03 -22.59 -40.73
C HIS A 51 32.07 -23.74 -41.11
N GLY A 52 31.06 -23.35 -41.92
CA GLY A 52 30.85 -23.85 -43.30
C GLY A 52 29.67 -24.81 -43.55
N TYR A 53 29.05 -24.87 -44.74
CA TYR A 53 29.04 -23.97 -45.92
C TYR A 53 27.94 -24.44 -46.91
N ARG A 54 27.64 -23.63 -47.95
CA ARG A 54 26.83 -23.89 -49.18
C ARG A 54 25.30 -23.74 -49.07
N SER A 55 24.57 -23.36 -50.14
CA SER A 55 24.87 -22.65 -51.41
C SER A 55 23.57 -22.52 -52.22
N MET A 56 23.36 -21.44 -52.98
CA MET A 56 22.86 -21.41 -54.37
C MET A 56 22.86 -19.96 -54.91
N THR A 57 22.87 -19.80 -56.23
CA THR A 57 23.42 -18.63 -56.94
C THR A 57 22.52 -18.04 -58.03
N SER A 58 22.45 -16.71 -58.14
CA SER A 58 22.39 -15.90 -59.39
C SER A 58 22.01 -14.43 -59.05
N GLY A 59 22.50 -13.36 -59.70
CA GLY A 59 23.58 -13.21 -60.68
C GLY A 59 23.41 -11.94 -61.54
N VAL A 60 24.47 -11.10 -61.67
CA VAL A 60 24.61 -9.93 -62.59
C VAL A 60 23.74 -8.68 -62.26
N GLY A 61 24.22 -7.43 -62.29
CA GLY A 61 25.60 -6.89 -62.41
C GLY A 61 25.66 -5.38 -62.77
N VAL A 62 26.77 -4.69 -62.41
CA VAL A 62 27.28 -3.37 -62.92
C VAL A 62 26.39 -2.14 -62.64
N LYS A 63 26.70 -1.24 -61.68
CA LYS A 63 27.78 -0.20 -61.57
C LYS A 63 27.48 1.10 -62.35
N GLY A 64 27.49 2.26 -61.67
CA GLY A 64 27.31 3.59 -62.28
C GLY A 64 27.35 4.78 -61.29
N GLU A 65 28.40 5.59 -61.41
CA GLU A 65 28.75 6.80 -60.65
C GLU A 65 28.63 8.07 -61.57
N GLU A 66 28.25 9.30 -61.20
CA GLU A 66 27.76 9.98 -59.96
C GLU A 66 27.10 11.35 -60.33
N LEU A 67 26.52 12.11 -59.35
CA LEU A 67 26.01 13.52 -59.45
C LEU A 67 24.74 13.74 -60.34
N ASP A 68 23.91 14.79 -60.22
CA ASP A 68 24.05 16.13 -59.60
C ASP A 68 22.68 16.71 -59.11
N ARG A 69 22.69 17.80 -58.32
CA ARG A 69 21.49 18.58 -57.90
C ARG A 69 21.18 19.71 -58.91
N PRO A 70 19.92 20.19 -59.00
CA PRO A 70 19.67 21.52 -58.42
C PRO A 70 18.29 21.74 -57.76
N ASP A 71 18.20 22.88 -57.07
CA ASP A 71 17.12 23.40 -56.22
C ASP A 71 16.02 24.15 -57.01
N ARG A 72 14.74 24.06 -56.57
CA ARG A 72 13.81 25.22 -56.52
C ARG A 72 12.50 25.01 -55.74
N ARG A 73 12.50 25.54 -54.51
CA ARG A 73 11.44 26.32 -53.81
C ARG A 73 9.94 26.23 -54.23
N LEU A 74 9.14 25.81 -53.23
CA LEU A 74 7.95 26.50 -52.66
C LEU A 74 6.82 27.06 -53.56
N LEU A 75 5.64 26.43 -53.46
CA LEU A 75 4.35 27.12 -53.28
C LEU A 75 3.42 26.31 -52.35
N THR A 76 2.86 26.97 -51.34
CA THR A 76 1.60 26.61 -50.63
C THR A 76 0.50 27.61 -51.09
N PRO A 77 -0.83 27.40 -50.89
CA PRO A 77 -1.47 26.56 -49.86
C PRO A 77 -2.76 25.81 -50.26
N SER A 78 -3.39 25.15 -49.27
CA SER A 78 -4.85 25.21 -48.95
C SER A 78 -5.68 23.91 -48.98
N THR A 79 -6.34 23.69 -47.84
CA THR A 79 -7.68 23.09 -47.61
C THR A 79 -7.98 21.62 -47.99
N ASN A 80 -8.25 20.84 -46.92
CA ASN A 80 -9.29 19.82 -46.75
C ASN A 80 -9.60 18.84 -47.91
N ASP A 81 -9.43 17.54 -47.65
CA ASP A 81 -10.58 16.79 -47.10
C ASP A 81 -10.16 15.50 -46.35
N LYS A 82 -11.09 14.95 -45.57
CA LYS A 82 -10.90 13.76 -44.73
C LYS A 82 -11.01 12.45 -45.52
N ARG A 83 -10.11 11.50 -45.24
CA ARG A 83 -10.44 10.07 -45.08
C ARG A 83 -9.20 9.28 -44.65
N ASP A 84 -9.24 8.73 -43.43
CA ASP A 84 -8.46 7.56 -43.08
C ASP A 84 -9.38 6.47 -42.54
N ARG A 85 -9.09 5.22 -42.92
CA ARG A 85 -9.83 4.04 -42.49
C ARG A 85 -9.25 3.55 -41.18
N ASN A 86 -10.12 3.25 -40.22
CA ASN A 86 -9.75 2.46 -39.05
C ASN A 86 -10.36 1.06 -39.24
N GLU A 87 -9.53 0.04 -39.43
CA GLU A 87 -9.98 -1.36 -39.44
C GLU A 87 -10.09 -1.85 -37.99
N GLY A 88 -11.29 -2.33 -37.63
CA GLY A 88 -11.63 -2.59 -36.23
C GLY A 88 -11.19 -3.95 -35.72
N MET A 89 -10.89 -4.03 -34.42
CA MET A 89 -11.07 -5.27 -33.66
C MET A 89 -12.48 -5.30 -33.08
N HIS A 90 -13.17 -6.43 -33.28
CA HIS A 90 -14.45 -6.72 -32.64
C HIS A 90 -14.28 -6.87 -31.13
N TYR A 91 -15.00 -6.06 -30.36
CA TYR A 91 -15.38 -6.41 -29.00
C TYR A 91 -16.70 -7.19 -29.06
N VAL A 92 -16.78 -8.32 -28.36
CA VAL A 92 -18.05 -8.97 -28.04
C VAL A 92 -18.54 -8.34 -26.75
N SER A 93 -19.62 -7.57 -26.85
CA SER A 93 -20.23 -6.83 -25.74
C SER A 93 -21.73 -7.15 -25.69
N ASP A 94 -22.05 -8.44 -25.60
CA ASP A 94 -23.42 -8.92 -25.45
C ASP A 94 -23.67 -9.24 -23.97
N CYS A 95 -23.89 -8.19 -23.20
CA CYS A 95 -24.70 -8.25 -21.99
C CYS A 95 -25.94 -7.41 -22.30
N GLU A 96 -27.00 -8.07 -22.76
CA GLU A 96 -28.30 -7.44 -22.97
C GLU A 96 -28.78 -6.93 -21.60
N LEU A 97 -28.84 -5.60 -21.44
CA LEU A 97 -29.43 -4.97 -20.27
C LEU A 97 -30.95 -5.05 -20.40
N ASP A 98 -31.56 -6.00 -19.69
CA ASP A 98 -33.01 -6.05 -19.53
C ASP A 98 -33.50 -4.70 -18.95
N SER A 99 -34.38 -4.04 -19.71
CA SER A 99 -34.70 -2.62 -19.57
C SER A 99 -35.89 -2.40 -18.63
N ASP A 100 -35.71 -2.69 -17.34
CA ASP A 100 -36.70 -2.37 -16.31
C ASP A 100 -36.07 -1.82 -15.02
N GLY A 101 -35.89 -0.49 -14.97
CA GLY A 101 -35.64 0.25 -13.74
C GLY A 101 -34.29 0.96 -13.63
N GLU A 102 -33.93 1.81 -14.59
CA GLU A 102 -32.87 2.82 -14.44
C GLU A 102 -33.28 3.90 -13.40
N GLU A 103 -33.29 3.52 -12.12
CA GLU A 103 -33.17 4.48 -11.02
C GLU A 103 -31.69 4.87 -10.89
N GLY A 104 -31.33 6.02 -11.49
CA GLY A 104 -29.96 6.50 -11.52
C GLY A 104 -29.34 6.63 -10.13
N TRP A 105 -28.32 5.81 -9.85
CA TRP A 105 -27.59 5.71 -8.58
C TRP A 105 -27.02 7.04 -8.01
N ALA A 106 -27.05 8.11 -8.81
CA ALA A 106 -26.57 9.44 -8.44
C ALA A 106 -27.51 10.26 -7.53
N GLU A 107 -28.83 10.01 -7.55
CA GLU A 107 -29.80 10.96 -6.95
C GLU A 107 -29.92 10.91 -5.41
N GLN A 108 -29.29 9.94 -4.73
CA GLN A 108 -29.39 9.77 -3.27
C GLN A 108 -28.07 9.94 -2.50
N ILE A 109 -26.99 10.38 -3.17
CA ILE A 109 -25.73 10.70 -2.50
C ILE A 109 -25.86 12.08 -1.81
N PRO A 110 -25.66 12.20 -0.47
CA PRO A 110 -25.57 13.50 0.18
C PRO A 110 -24.32 14.25 -0.34
N SER A 111 -24.53 15.15 -1.29
CA SER A 111 -23.48 15.83 -2.04
C SER A 111 -22.80 16.96 -1.25
N ASN A 112 -23.39 17.40 -0.14
CA ASN A 112 -22.89 18.50 0.65
C ASN A 112 -21.76 18.07 1.59
N ALA A 113 -20.60 18.71 1.48
CA ALA A 113 -19.51 18.55 2.41
C ALA A 113 -19.90 19.08 3.81
N VAL A 114 -19.62 18.29 4.85
CA VAL A 114 -19.82 18.69 6.26
C VAL A 114 -18.45 19.02 6.84
N ASP A 115 -18.29 20.22 7.40
CA ASP A 115 -16.99 20.74 7.86
C ASP A 115 -15.92 20.73 6.75
N GLY A 116 -16.33 20.94 5.49
CA GLY A 116 -15.45 20.92 4.32
C GLY A 116 -15.04 19.51 3.83
N ILE A 117 -15.50 18.44 4.47
CA ILE A 117 -15.17 17.06 4.12
C ILE A 117 -16.41 16.35 3.56
N TYR A 118 -16.26 15.74 2.39
CA TYR A 118 -17.33 14.97 1.75
C TYR A 118 -17.52 13.61 2.43
N PRO A 119 -18.76 13.09 2.53
CA PRO A 119 -18.97 11.73 3.02
C PRO A 119 -18.33 10.70 2.07
N LEU A 120 -17.90 9.57 2.63
CA LEU A 120 -17.82 8.31 1.90
C LEU A 120 -19.19 7.65 2.04
N TYR A 121 -19.93 7.52 0.92
CA TYR A 121 -21.31 7.07 0.98
C TYR A 121 -21.38 5.60 1.42
N ARG A 122 -22.22 5.29 2.42
CA ARG A 122 -22.49 3.91 2.83
C ARG A 122 -23.64 3.36 2.02
N ILE A 123 -23.43 2.21 1.38
CA ILE A 123 -24.45 1.50 0.61
C ILE A 123 -25.61 1.14 1.56
N PRO A 124 -26.88 1.40 1.20
CA PRO A 124 -28.03 0.95 1.99
C PRO A 124 -28.03 -0.58 2.17
N MET A 125 -28.56 -1.06 3.30
CA MET A 125 -28.68 -2.50 3.60
C MET A 125 -27.35 -3.28 3.51
N SER A 126 -26.24 -2.64 3.90
CA SER A 126 -24.87 -3.18 3.90
C SER A 126 -24.27 -3.41 5.28
N ARG A 127 -25.05 -3.33 6.37
CA ARG A 127 -24.54 -3.45 7.74
C ARG A 127 -24.33 -4.90 8.15
N HIS A 128 -23.28 -5.13 8.93
CA HIS A 128 -22.97 -6.42 9.56
C HIS A 128 -23.93 -6.71 10.71
N ARG A 129 -24.18 -5.74 11.61
CA ARG A 129 -24.81 -6.01 12.92
C ARG A 129 -26.32 -6.29 12.87
N ASP A 130 -27.03 -5.82 11.85
CA ASP A 130 -28.45 -6.16 11.58
C ASP A 130 -28.60 -7.32 10.56
N GLY A 131 -27.47 -7.88 10.13
CA GLY A 131 -27.36 -8.91 9.10
C GLY A 131 -27.77 -8.46 7.70
N SER A 132 -28.05 -7.17 7.45
CA SER A 132 -28.56 -6.70 6.16
C SER A 132 -27.57 -6.98 5.03
N LEU A 133 -26.26 -6.87 5.28
CA LEU A 133 -25.21 -7.21 4.32
C LEU A 133 -25.36 -8.62 3.75
N TYR A 134 -25.78 -9.58 4.57
CA TYR A 134 -25.84 -11.00 4.24
C TYR A 134 -27.21 -11.47 3.71
N ARG A 135 -28.21 -10.57 3.65
CA ARG A 135 -29.50 -10.88 3.03
C ARG A 135 -29.40 -10.73 1.52
N ASP A 136 -29.91 -11.74 0.82
CA ASP A 136 -29.99 -11.78 -0.64
C ASP A 136 -31.07 -10.83 -1.17
N THR A 137 -30.74 -9.54 -1.20
CA THR A 137 -31.66 -8.44 -1.55
C THR A 137 -31.15 -7.55 -2.69
N HIS A 138 -29.88 -7.67 -3.07
CA HIS A 138 -29.23 -6.84 -4.10
C HIS A 138 -28.10 -7.64 -4.76
N SER A 139 -27.93 -7.53 -6.09
CA SER A 139 -26.99 -8.34 -6.88
C SER A 139 -25.52 -8.08 -6.50
N TRP A 140 -25.14 -6.83 -6.23
CA TRP A 140 -23.78 -6.42 -5.87
C TRP A 140 -23.16 -7.24 -4.72
N LYS A 141 -23.99 -7.75 -3.80
CA LYS A 141 -23.53 -8.59 -2.68
C LYS A 141 -22.96 -9.93 -3.15
N LYS A 142 -23.50 -10.48 -4.24
CA LYS A 142 -23.02 -11.69 -4.92
C LYS A 142 -21.82 -11.35 -5.81
N GLU A 143 -21.92 -10.27 -6.60
CA GLU A 143 -20.83 -9.80 -7.48
C GLU A 143 -19.52 -9.56 -6.72
N PHE A 144 -19.59 -8.95 -5.53
CA PHE A 144 -18.43 -8.71 -4.66
C PHE A 144 -18.20 -9.77 -3.57
N CYS A 145 -18.89 -10.91 -3.63
CA CYS A 145 -18.73 -12.04 -2.69
C CYS A 145 -18.72 -11.64 -1.20
N VAL A 146 -19.51 -10.65 -0.78
CA VAL A 146 -19.38 -10.03 0.57
C VAL A 146 -19.72 -10.95 1.75
N ALA A 147 -20.42 -12.05 1.45
CA ALA A 147 -20.69 -13.15 2.37
C ALA A 147 -19.43 -13.96 2.69
N ASP A 148 -18.43 -14.02 1.79
CA ASP A 148 -17.13 -14.59 2.12
C ASP A 148 -16.36 -13.59 3.00
N ARG A 149 -15.85 -14.13 4.11
CA ARG A 149 -15.20 -13.43 5.22
C ARG A 149 -13.71 -13.76 5.32
N ASN A 150 -13.19 -14.55 4.39
CA ASN A 150 -11.77 -14.85 4.32
C ASN A 150 -10.97 -13.60 3.95
N GLU A 151 -9.73 -13.54 4.44
CA GLU A 151 -8.73 -12.59 3.96
C GLU A 151 -8.27 -12.96 2.54
N THR A 152 -7.84 -11.96 1.77
CA THR A 152 -7.23 -12.15 0.45
C THR A 152 -6.13 -13.21 0.47
N ARG A 153 -6.17 -14.11 -0.52
CA ARG A 153 -5.19 -15.19 -0.73
C ARG A 153 -3.99 -14.72 -1.54
N LEU A 154 -4.04 -13.50 -2.07
CA LEU A 154 -2.93 -12.86 -2.75
C LEU A 154 -1.98 -12.26 -1.70
N GLU A 155 -0.72 -12.67 -1.77
CA GLU A 155 0.37 -12.04 -1.03
C GLU A 155 0.95 -10.86 -1.84
N ALA A 156 1.51 -9.88 -1.12
CA ALA A 156 2.37 -8.86 -1.71
C ALA A 156 3.62 -9.49 -2.37
N MET A 157 4.30 -8.72 -3.22
CA MET A 157 5.50 -9.12 -3.97
C MET A 157 5.28 -10.27 -4.98
N LYS A 158 4.03 -10.62 -5.31
CA LYS A 158 3.68 -11.78 -6.16
C LYS A 158 4.41 -11.81 -7.51
N LEU A 159 4.72 -10.64 -8.08
CA LEU A 159 5.44 -10.47 -9.35
C LEU A 159 6.75 -9.69 -9.16
N SER A 160 7.45 -9.89 -8.04
CA SER A 160 8.76 -9.27 -7.81
C SER A 160 9.91 -9.94 -8.57
N GLU A 161 9.79 -11.24 -8.87
CA GLU A 161 10.79 -12.00 -9.63
C GLU A 161 10.11 -12.89 -10.72
N PRO A 162 9.40 -12.30 -11.69
CA PRO A 162 8.64 -13.06 -12.68
C PRO A 162 9.53 -13.63 -13.78
N ALA A 163 9.24 -14.85 -14.23
CA ALA A 163 10.09 -15.63 -15.13
C ALA A 163 9.87 -15.33 -16.62
N ASP A 164 8.77 -14.66 -16.98
CA ASP A 164 8.29 -14.38 -18.34
C ASP A 164 8.55 -12.93 -18.79
N CYS A 165 9.47 -12.22 -18.12
CA CYS A 165 9.84 -10.85 -18.46
C CYS A 165 10.34 -10.70 -19.91
N VAL A 166 9.69 -9.81 -20.67
CA VAL A 166 10.19 -9.28 -21.93
C VAL A 166 10.59 -7.82 -21.69
N ILE A 167 11.89 -7.55 -21.71
CA ILE A 167 12.49 -6.26 -21.39
C ILE A 167 12.80 -5.48 -22.68
N CYS A 168 12.39 -4.21 -22.74
CA CYS A 168 12.73 -3.26 -23.80
C CYS A 168 14.15 -2.70 -23.66
N ASP A 169 14.66 -2.06 -24.72
CA ASP A 169 16.00 -1.44 -24.74
C ASP A 169 16.20 -0.35 -23.67
N ASP A 170 15.11 0.24 -23.15
CA ASP A 170 15.09 1.23 -22.07
C ASP A 170 15.08 0.60 -20.64
N GLY A 171 15.02 -0.73 -20.55
CA GLY A 171 14.90 -1.49 -19.30
C GLY A 171 13.47 -1.73 -18.81
N THR A 172 12.44 -1.25 -19.51
CA THR A 172 11.03 -1.42 -19.15
C THR A 172 10.53 -2.83 -19.47
N CYS A 173 9.75 -3.44 -18.58
CA CYS A 173 9.07 -4.71 -18.84
C CYS A 173 7.76 -4.50 -19.61
N MET A 174 7.55 -5.22 -20.72
CA MET A 174 6.31 -5.11 -21.52
C MET A 174 5.12 -5.93 -20.96
N MET A 175 5.42 -7.04 -20.28
CA MET A 175 4.43 -8.02 -19.81
C MET A 175 3.74 -7.53 -18.52
N HIS A 176 4.57 -7.16 -17.55
CA HIS A 176 4.21 -6.71 -16.21
C HIS A 176 3.91 -5.21 -16.23
N ARG A 177 2.66 -4.84 -16.53
CA ARG A 177 2.28 -3.43 -16.65
C ARG A 177 1.84 -2.83 -15.31
N PRO A 178 2.23 -1.58 -15.01
CA PRO A 178 1.64 -0.81 -13.92
C PRO A 178 0.13 -0.65 -14.10
N CYS A 179 -0.61 -0.54 -13.00
CA CYS A 179 -2.08 -0.52 -12.99
C CYS A 179 -2.61 0.78 -12.34
N GLN A 180 -3.93 0.86 -12.13
CA GLN A 180 -4.53 1.90 -11.31
C GLN A 180 -4.62 1.38 -9.88
N MET A 181 -4.08 2.11 -8.91
CA MET A 181 -4.05 1.68 -7.50
C MET A 181 -4.64 2.72 -6.56
N LEU A 182 -5.28 2.27 -5.48
CA LEU A 182 -5.65 3.13 -4.35
C LEU A 182 -4.50 3.16 -3.34
N GLN A 183 -3.93 4.34 -3.08
CA GLN A 183 -3.09 4.57 -1.91
C GLN A 183 -3.89 5.18 -0.76
N ILE A 184 -3.94 4.50 0.39
CA ILE A 184 -4.50 5.05 1.63
C ILE A 184 -3.35 5.67 2.44
N PHE A 185 -3.45 6.96 2.75
CA PHE A 185 -2.40 7.69 3.46
C PHE A 185 -2.58 7.69 4.97
N SER A 186 -3.83 7.85 5.43
CA SER A 186 -4.13 7.95 6.85
C SER A 186 -5.59 7.62 7.14
N LEU A 187 -5.82 6.96 8.28
CA LEU A 187 -7.12 6.87 8.94
C LEU A 187 -7.09 7.77 10.18
N LYS A 188 -8.09 8.62 10.37
CA LYS A 188 -8.21 9.52 11.52
C LYS A 188 -9.52 9.30 12.24
N LEU A 189 -9.48 9.19 13.56
CA LEU A 189 -10.66 9.19 14.42
C LEU A 189 -11.15 10.63 14.55
N ASP A 190 -12.27 10.97 13.91
CA ASP A 190 -12.70 12.37 13.75
C ASP A 190 -13.60 12.83 14.90
N LYS A 191 -14.76 12.21 15.06
CA LYS A 191 -15.70 12.49 16.14
C LYS A 191 -16.03 11.21 16.90
N ILE A 192 -16.23 11.34 18.21
CA ILE A 192 -16.72 10.29 19.09
C ILE A 192 -17.90 10.88 19.88
N HIS A 193 -18.96 10.12 20.07
CA HIS A 193 -20.14 10.51 20.86
C HIS A 193 -20.16 9.80 22.22
N VAL A 194 -19.00 9.74 22.88
CA VAL A 194 -18.75 9.03 24.15
C VAL A 194 -17.89 9.92 25.03
N ASP A 195 -18.21 10.00 26.32
CA ASP A 195 -17.45 10.80 27.28
C ASP A 195 -16.13 10.09 27.66
N GLY A 196 -15.01 10.81 27.50
CA GLY A 196 -13.66 10.31 27.79
C GLY A 196 -12.75 10.46 26.56
N GLY A 197 -11.61 11.15 26.72
CA GLY A 197 -10.76 11.52 25.58
C GLY A 197 -10.10 10.32 24.87
N LEU A 198 -9.78 9.26 25.61
CA LEU A 198 -9.16 8.03 25.09
C LEU A 198 -10.20 6.90 25.00
N VAL A 199 -10.20 6.18 23.87
CA VAL A 199 -11.06 5.02 23.64
C VAL A 199 -10.24 3.78 23.23
N GLU A 200 -10.69 2.61 23.69
CA GLU A 200 -10.22 1.31 23.18
C GLU A 200 -10.97 0.97 21.88
N LEU A 201 -10.29 0.99 20.74
CA LEU A 201 -10.85 0.62 19.43
C LEU A 201 -10.43 -0.78 19.00
N TYR A 202 -11.39 -1.52 18.43
CA TYR A 202 -11.13 -2.80 17.76
C TYR A 202 -12.03 -2.97 16.53
N GLY A 203 -11.79 -4.02 15.75
CA GLY A 203 -12.45 -4.28 14.48
C GLY A 203 -11.53 -4.05 13.27
N TYR A 204 -12.11 -3.92 12.07
CA TYR A 204 -11.35 -3.81 10.83
C TYR A 204 -11.88 -2.76 9.86
N ILE A 205 -10.99 -2.34 8.94
CA ILE A 205 -11.32 -1.70 7.67
C ILE A 205 -10.52 -2.44 6.60
N ALA A 206 -11.19 -2.85 5.52
CA ALA A 206 -10.63 -3.63 4.43
C ALA A 206 -11.09 -3.12 3.07
N ALA A 207 -10.28 -3.34 2.04
CA ALA A 207 -10.69 -3.19 0.65
C ALA A 207 -11.11 -4.54 0.05
N ARG A 208 -12.02 -4.53 -0.92
CA ARG A 208 -12.28 -5.62 -1.87
C ARG A 208 -12.20 -5.02 -3.28
N ASP A 209 -11.38 -5.59 -4.15
CA ASP A 209 -11.13 -5.10 -5.51
C ASP A 209 -11.19 -6.25 -6.54
N GLY A 210 -11.04 -5.91 -7.83
CA GLY A 210 -11.18 -6.85 -8.94
C GLY A 210 -10.14 -7.99 -8.98
N LEU A 211 -9.04 -7.89 -8.22
CA LEU A 211 -8.00 -8.91 -8.20
C LEU A 211 -8.33 -10.10 -7.29
N ASP A 212 -8.97 -9.80 -6.16
CA ASP A 212 -9.44 -10.78 -5.18
C ASP A 212 -10.50 -10.10 -4.33
N LEU A 213 -11.76 -10.52 -4.52
CA LEU A 213 -12.93 -9.96 -3.86
C LEU A 213 -12.97 -10.23 -2.34
N LEU A 214 -12.04 -11.01 -1.82
CA LEU A 214 -11.84 -11.25 -0.39
C LEU A 214 -11.27 -10.02 0.35
N LEU A 215 -11.25 -10.07 1.68
CA LEU A 215 -10.87 -8.93 2.51
C LEU A 215 -9.36 -8.65 2.42
N ASN A 216 -8.98 -7.48 1.88
CA ASN A 216 -7.63 -6.94 1.98
C ASN A 216 -7.58 -5.95 3.16
N HIS A 217 -7.23 -6.43 4.36
CA HIS A 217 -7.26 -5.66 5.60
C HIS A 217 -6.24 -4.51 5.62
N VAL A 218 -6.72 -3.27 5.73
CA VAL A 218 -5.90 -2.06 5.94
C VAL A 218 -5.57 -1.90 7.43
N ILE A 219 -6.57 -2.19 8.28
CA ILE A 219 -6.43 -2.42 9.72
C ILE A 219 -7.29 -3.61 10.13
N ASN A 220 -6.84 -4.36 11.14
CA ASN A 220 -7.59 -5.43 11.79
C ASN A 220 -7.05 -5.59 13.23
N PHE A 221 -7.85 -5.18 14.21
CA PHE A 221 -7.52 -5.23 15.63
C PHE A 221 -8.50 -6.15 16.35
N SER A 222 -7.99 -7.09 17.13
CA SER A 222 -8.85 -8.01 17.89
C SER A 222 -9.49 -7.30 19.08
N ARG A 223 -10.60 -7.84 19.61
CA ARG A 223 -11.22 -7.30 20.83
C ARG A 223 -10.33 -7.49 22.07
N ASP A 224 -9.49 -8.52 22.04
CA ASP A 224 -8.61 -8.89 23.15
C ASP A 224 -7.34 -8.03 23.18
N ASP A 225 -6.92 -7.53 22.02
CA ASP A 225 -5.80 -6.59 21.80
C ASP A 225 -6.28 -5.34 21.04
N PRO A 226 -7.05 -4.44 21.70
CA PRO A 226 -7.53 -3.19 21.11
C PRO A 226 -6.45 -2.10 21.12
N ILE A 227 -6.55 -1.14 20.21
CA ILE A 227 -5.70 0.06 20.23
C ILE A 227 -6.34 1.17 21.08
N ILE A 228 -5.51 1.92 21.82
CA ILE A 228 -5.96 3.11 22.55
C ILE A 228 -5.74 4.34 21.67
N VAL A 229 -6.81 5.10 21.39
CA VAL A 229 -6.77 6.26 20.47
C VAL A 229 -7.52 7.44 21.07
N GLU A 230 -7.00 8.65 20.90
CA GLU A 230 -7.67 9.91 21.27
C GLU A 230 -8.56 10.42 20.12
N GLN A 231 -9.68 11.07 20.43
CA GLN A 231 -10.43 11.80 19.40
C GLN A 231 -9.54 12.83 18.69
N GLY A 232 -9.63 12.90 17.35
CA GLY A 232 -8.80 13.75 16.50
C GLY A 232 -7.48 13.11 16.07
N SER A 233 -7.05 12.01 16.70
CA SER A 233 -5.79 11.33 16.40
C SER A 233 -5.87 10.38 15.20
N PHE A 234 -4.69 10.11 14.62
CA PHE A 234 -4.54 9.10 13.58
C PHE A 234 -4.53 7.69 14.17
N ILE A 235 -5.17 6.76 13.45
CA ILE A 235 -5.10 5.32 13.71
C ILE A 235 -3.85 4.80 12.98
N ASN A 236 -2.97 4.09 13.69
CA ASN A 236 -1.78 3.51 13.08
C ASN A 236 -2.19 2.46 12.03
N ILE A 237 -1.70 2.60 10.80
CA ILE A 237 -2.00 1.69 9.69
C ILE A 237 -0.77 0.82 9.41
N ALA A 238 -0.91 -0.49 9.57
CA ALA A 238 0.12 -1.42 9.11
C ALA A 238 0.25 -1.43 7.57
N GLY A 239 -0.78 -0.93 6.88
CA GLY A 239 -0.96 -1.04 5.43
C GLY A 239 -1.77 -2.27 5.05
N PRO A 240 -2.29 -2.31 3.81
CA PRO A 240 -2.98 -3.49 3.29
C PRO A 240 -2.02 -4.68 3.14
N LYS A 241 -2.57 -5.90 3.08
CA LYS A 241 -1.77 -7.14 2.93
C LYS A 241 -1.03 -7.21 1.60
N ARG A 242 -1.61 -6.61 0.56
CA ARG A 242 -1.12 -6.42 -0.81
C ARG A 242 -1.67 -5.10 -1.37
N GLY A 243 -1.12 -4.61 -2.47
CA GLY A 243 -1.60 -3.41 -3.15
C GLY A 243 -3.08 -3.53 -3.54
N ILE A 244 -3.80 -2.40 -3.44
CA ILE A 244 -5.23 -2.30 -3.76
C ILE A 244 -5.36 -1.78 -5.20
N GLU A 245 -5.98 -2.58 -6.08
CA GLU A 245 -6.34 -2.12 -7.42
C GLU A 245 -7.54 -1.16 -7.33
N LEU A 246 -7.59 -0.16 -8.21
CA LEU A 246 -8.72 0.76 -8.34
C LEU A 246 -9.09 0.91 -9.82
N VAL A 247 -9.68 -0.15 -10.36
CA VAL A 247 -10.31 -0.22 -11.69
C VAL A 247 -11.83 -0.31 -11.48
N ASP A 248 -12.58 0.46 -12.25
CA ASP A 248 -14.03 0.67 -12.13
C ASP A 248 -14.49 0.95 -10.68
N THR A 249 -14.96 -0.07 -9.94
CA THR A 249 -15.53 0.08 -8.58
C THR A 249 -14.93 -0.94 -7.61
N ILE A 250 -14.49 -0.45 -6.46
CA ILE A 250 -14.07 -1.27 -5.31
C ILE A 250 -14.96 -1.02 -4.09
N LEU A 251 -14.90 -1.92 -3.12
CA LEU A 251 -15.57 -1.75 -1.84
C LEU A 251 -14.57 -1.45 -0.72
N ILE A 252 -14.89 -0.47 0.11
CA ILE A 252 -14.30 -0.25 1.43
C ILE A 252 -15.30 -0.76 2.46
N GLU A 253 -14.97 -1.89 3.08
CA GLU A 253 -15.78 -2.57 4.09
C GLU A 253 -15.22 -2.32 5.49
N TYR A 254 -16.09 -2.08 6.47
CA TYR A 254 -15.68 -1.71 7.83
C TYR A 254 -16.66 -2.21 8.91
N ASP A 255 -16.12 -2.74 9.99
CA ASP A 255 -16.82 -2.94 11.27
C ASP A 255 -15.83 -2.58 12.38
N MET A 256 -15.96 -1.35 12.89
CA MET A 256 -15.11 -0.79 13.94
C MET A 256 -15.94 -0.44 15.16
N ARG A 257 -15.39 -0.69 16.34
CA ARG A 257 -16.13 -0.66 17.61
C ARG A 257 -15.29 -0.05 18.72
N ILE A 258 -15.98 0.56 19.68
CA ILE A 258 -15.39 1.06 20.94
C ILE A 258 -15.72 0.05 22.03
N LYS A 259 -14.68 -0.52 22.63
CA LYS A 259 -14.79 -1.44 23.76
C LYS A 259 -15.15 -0.64 25.02
N ILE A 260 -16.28 -1.00 25.63
CA ILE A 260 -16.76 -0.40 26.88
C ILE A 260 -17.24 -1.45 27.89
N GLY A 261 -17.62 -2.65 27.42
CA GLY A 261 -18.21 -3.69 28.24
C GLY A 261 -17.33 -4.92 28.40
N LYS A 262 -17.81 -5.87 29.20
CA LYS A 262 -17.14 -7.17 29.35
C LYS A 262 -17.34 -8.04 28.10
N GLN A 263 -18.49 -7.93 27.44
CA GLN A 263 -18.85 -8.73 26.26
C GLN A 263 -19.06 -7.85 25.03
N GLU A 264 -18.76 -8.40 23.85
CA GLU A 264 -18.89 -7.73 22.55
C GLU A 264 -20.27 -7.10 22.28
N LYS A 265 -21.33 -7.72 22.82
CA LYS A 265 -22.72 -7.23 22.68
C LYS A 265 -22.93 -5.86 23.34
N ASP A 266 -22.17 -5.58 24.40
CA ASP A 266 -22.25 -4.37 25.22
C ASP A 266 -21.48 -3.20 24.56
N ASP A 267 -20.63 -3.51 23.58
CA ASP A 267 -19.73 -2.53 22.95
C ASP A 267 -20.43 -1.67 21.89
N LEU A 268 -19.90 -0.45 21.77
CA LEU A 268 -20.45 0.60 20.92
C LEU A 268 -19.93 0.45 19.48
N GLN A 269 -20.83 0.67 18.52
CA GLN A 269 -20.50 0.62 17.10
C GLN A 269 -20.02 2.00 16.63
N LEU A 270 -18.74 2.11 16.29
CA LEU A 270 -18.16 3.32 15.72
C LEU A 270 -18.67 3.49 14.28
N ILE A 271 -18.29 2.58 13.39
CA ILE A 271 -18.72 2.50 11.98
C ILE A 271 -19.00 1.04 11.59
N ASP A 272 -19.94 0.82 10.66
CA ASP A 272 -20.41 -0.53 10.25
C ASP A 272 -20.98 -0.52 8.82
N GLY A 273 -20.43 -1.34 7.94
CA GLY A 273 -20.99 -1.69 6.64
C GLY A 273 -20.04 -1.43 5.48
N VAL A 274 -20.61 -1.16 4.30
CA VAL A 274 -19.86 -1.07 3.04
C VAL A 274 -20.03 0.30 2.39
N SER A 275 -18.95 0.82 1.84
CA SER A 275 -18.94 1.97 0.93
C SER A 275 -18.29 1.59 -0.40
N PHE A 276 -18.79 2.12 -1.51
CA PHE A 276 -18.08 2.03 -2.79
C PHE A 276 -17.02 3.14 -2.91
N MET A 277 -16.01 2.88 -3.74
CA MET A 277 -15.09 3.88 -4.24
C MET A 277 -14.77 3.54 -5.70
N ASP A 278 -14.83 4.54 -6.58
CA ASP A 278 -14.72 4.33 -8.02
C ASP A 278 -13.58 5.15 -8.66
N ASP A 279 -13.10 4.67 -9.81
CA ASP A 279 -12.02 5.32 -10.54
C ASP A 279 -12.46 6.64 -11.21
N ARG A 280 -13.76 6.79 -11.49
CA ARG A 280 -14.34 7.95 -12.21
C ARG A 280 -14.48 9.19 -11.32
N SER A 281 -14.78 8.99 -10.04
CA SER A 281 -14.93 10.02 -9.01
C SER A 281 -13.62 10.42 -8.33
N THR A 282 -12.53 9.67 -8.61
CA THR A 282 -11.18 9.94 -8.11
C THR A 282 -10.27 10.43 -9.24
N ARG A 283 -9.41 11.42 -8.99
CA ARG A 283 -8.43 11.90 -9.98
C ARG A 283 -7.03 11.37 -9.67
N ASP A 284 -6.27 11.07 -10.71
CA ASP A 284 -4.87 10.66 -10.61
C ASP A 284 -4.05 11.66 -9.80
N CYS A 285 -3.31 11.16 -8.80
CA CYS A 285 -2.46 11.93 -7.90
C CYS A 285 -3.18 13.09 -7.16
N GLN A 286 -4.51 13.05 -7.07
CA GLN A 286 -5.26 13.96 -6.21
C GLN A 286 -5.52 13.30 -4.86
N ILE A 287 -4.88 13.83 -3.81
CA ILE A 287 -5.23 13.50 -2.43
C ILE A 287 -6.64 14.00 -2.15
N PHE A 288 -7.49 13.11 -1.63
CA PHE A 288 -8.81 13.43 -1.13
C PHE A 288 -8.99 12.88 0.29
N THR A 289 -9.90 13.49 1.05
CA THR A 289 -10.35 12.94 2.35
C THR A 289 -11.86 12.77 2.31
N ARG A 290 -12.33 11.61 2.77
CA ARG A 290 -13.76 11.29 2.89
C ARG A 290 -14.09 10.86 4.31
N ARG A 291 -15.28 11.21 4.79
CA ARG A 291 -15.76 10.86 6.14
C ARG A 291 -16.69 9.63 6.09
N ILE A 292 -16.30 8.57 6.79
CA ILE A 292 -17.16 7.43 7.11
C ILE A 292 -17.86 7.78 8.43
N SER A 293 -19.13 8.19 8.35
CA SER A 293 -19.95 8.48 9.54
C SER A 293 -20.61 7.20 10.05
N GLY A 294 -20.71 7.03 11.37
CA GLY A 294 -21.41 5.93 12.01
C GLY A 294 -22.16 6.35 13.27
N LYS A 295 -22.54 5.38 14.11
CA LYS A 295 -23.50 5.60 15.19
C LYS A 295 -22.88 6.37 16.36
N CYS A 296 -21.70 5.92 16.80
CA CYS A 296 -21.01 6.48 17.96
C CYS A 296 -19.82 7.38 17.57
N GLY A 297 -19.67 7.72 16.28
CA GLY A 297 -18.60 8.61 15.81
C GLY A 297 -18.38 8.58 14.30
N SER A 298 -17.21 9.05 13.86
CA SER A 298 -16.78 9.09 12.46
C SER A 298 -15.28 8.78 12.31
N VAL A 299 -14.93 8.18 11.18
CA VAL A 299 -13.53 7.96 10.74
C VAL A 299 -13.32 8.70 9.42
N GLU A 300 -12.24 9.47 9.32
CA GLU A 300 -11.80 10.10 8.08
C GLU A 300 -10.75 9.22 7.40
N ILE A 301 -10.98 8.89 6.12
CA ILE A 301 -10.02 8.20 5.25
C ILE A 301 -9.41 9.22 4.28
N THR A 302 -8.10 9.37 4.31
CA THR A 302 -7.34 10.15 3.32
C THR A 302 -6.68 9.19 2.34
N ALA A 303 -6.93 9.35 1.05
CA ALA A 303 -6.43 8.48 -0.01
C ALA A 303 -6.15 9.25 -1.31
N SER A 304 -5.52 8.58 -2.29
CA SER A 304 -5.38 9.06 -3.68
C SER A 304 -5.46 7.87 -4.64
N ARG A 305 -6.04 8.08 -5.82
CA ARG A 305 -5.82 7.18 -6.96
C ARG A 305 -4.45 7.48 -7.55
N LEU A 306 -3.68 6.44 -7.88
CA LEU A 306 -2.42 6.53 -8.59
C LEU A 306 -2.55 5.75 -9.90
N ASN A 307 -2.53 6.46 -11.03
CA ASN A 307 -2.48 5.82 -12.34
C ASN A 307 -1.05 5.41 -12.67
N TRP A 308 -0.90 4.27 -13.34
CA TRP A 308 0.40 3.73 -13.74
C TRP A 308 1.30 3.44 -12.53
N ALA A 309 0.71 2.79 -11.52
CA ALA A 309 1.33 2.49 -10.23
C ALA A 309 1.77 1.02 -10.09
N VAL A 310 2.73 0.83 -9.18
CA VAL A 310 3.30 -0.45 -8.77
C VAL A 310 3.19 -0.59 -7.25
N GLU A 311 3.18 -1.83 -6.78
CA GLU A 311 3.29 -2.17 -5.37
C GLU A 311 4.75 -2.06 -4.92
N ALA A 312 4.97 -1.37 -3.80
CA ALA A 312 6.22 -1.35 -3.04
C ALA A 312 5.96 -2.01 -1.68
N THR A 313 6.67 -3.09 -1.38
CA THR A 313 6.73 -3.67 -0.05
C THR A 313 7.99 -3.17 0.66
N VAL A 314 7.79 -2.45 1.77
CA VAL A 314 8.87 -1.96 2.64
C VAL A 314 9.10 -2.95 3.76
N GLU A 315 10.33 -3.46 3.85
CA GLU A 315 10.82 -4.35 4.89
C GLU A 315 11.96 -3.64 5.63
N VAL A 316 11.89 -3.58 6.96
CA VAL A 316 12.90 -2.90 7.79
C VAL A 316 13.46 -3.89 8.79
N LEU A 317 14.78 -4.06 8.78
CA LEU A 317 15.54 -4.87 9.73
C LEU A 317 16.43 -3.96 10.57
N ILE A 318 16.34 -4.09 11.88
CA ILE A 318 17.18 -3.37 12.84
C ILE A 318 18.16 -4.37 13.46
N SER A 319 19.45 -4.06 13.37
CA SER A 319 20.56 -4.83 13.93
C SER A 319 21.51 -3.90 14.70
N GLU A 320 22.49 -4.48 15.40
CA GLU A 320 23.53 -3.72 16.14
C GLU A 320 22.94 -2.67 17.11
N VAL A 321 21.87 -3.00 17.83
CA VAL A 321 21.21 -2.07 18.77
C VAL A 321 22.06 -1.87 20.02
N ASP A 322 22.65 -0.68 20.17
CA ASP A 322 23.52 -0.32 21.29
C ASP A 322 22.72 0.10 22.54
N SER A 323 21.55 0.72 22.36
CA SER A 323 20.64 1.12 23.44
C SER A 323 19.22 1.33 22.91
N SER A 324 18.22 1.38 23.79
CA SER A 324 16.82 1.59 23.39
C SER A 324 16.57 3.00 22.85
N PHE A 325 15.86 3.11 21.73
CA PHE A 325 15.58 4.38 21.05
C PHE A 325 14.17 4.43 20.47
N ASN A 326 13.65 5.63 20.22
CA ASN A 326 12.40 5.82 19.49
C ASN A 326 12.69 5.94 17.99
N LEU A 327 11.97 5.15 17.20
CA LEU A 327 12.00 5.18 15.73
C LEU A 327 10.64 5.64 15.22
N ARG A 328 10.65 6.65 14.36
CA ARG A 328 9.49 7.05 13.56
C ARG A 328 9.85 7.00 12.08
N LEU A 329 9.17 6.15 11.32
CA LEU A 329 9.36 5.94 9.89
C LEU A 329 8.15 6.45 9.11
N GLY A 330 8.34 7.58 8.44
CA GLY A 330 7.40 8.15 7.47
C GLY A 330 7.74 7.74 6.04
N CYS A 331 6.73 7.68 5.17
CA CYS A 331 6.86 7.38 3.75
C CYS A 331 6.10 8.41 2.91
N PHE A 332 6.72 8.87 1.82
CA PHE A 332 6.14 9.77 0.83
C PHE A 332 6.28 9.11 -0.55
N THR A 333 5.25 9.13 -1.38
CA THR A 333 5.29 8.48 -2.70
C THR A 333 4.70 9.36 -3.78
N SER A 334 5.04 9.06 -5.04
CA SER A 334 4.32 9.61 -6.20
C SER A 334 4.37 11.14 -6.34
N GLY A 335 5.36 11.78 -5.71
CA GLY A 335 5.48 13.24 -5.60
C GLY A 335 4.47 13.90 -4.63
N LEU A 336 3.69 13.11 -3.90
CA LEU A 336 2.62 13.59 -3.03
C LEU A 336 3.15 14.03 -1.66
N GLN A 337 2.81 15.26 -1.27
CA GLN A 337 3.23 15.87 -0.01
C GLN A 337 2.34 15.43 1.18
N LYS A 338 2.16 14.12 1.33
CA LYS A 338 1.37 13.51 2.41
C LYS A 338 2.12 12.28 2.94
N GLU A 339 2.48 12.36 4.21
CA GLU A 339 3.18 11.29 4.93
C GLU A 339 2.22 10.10 5.18
N ILE A 340 2.73 8.90 4.92
CA ILE A 340 2.20 7.62 5.36
C ILE A 340 3.04 7.20 6.57
N GLN A 341 2.43 7.05 7.74
CA GLN A 341 3.15 6.57 8.92
C GLN A 341 3.27 5.05 8.84
N ILE A 342 4.48 4.53 8.57
CA ILE A 342 4.75 3.08 8.51
C ILE A 342 5.00 2.52 9.91
N PHE A 343 5.77 3.25 10.74
CA PHE A 343 6.09 2.86 12.10
C PHE A 343 6.26 4.10 12.99
N ASP A 344 5.84 4.02 14.25
CA ASP A 344 6.10 5.01 15.30
C ASP A 344 6.14 4.24 16.64
N GLY A 345 7.29 4.17 17.30
CA GLY A 345 7.44 3.39 18.54
C GLY A 345 8.88 3.22 19.03
N ALA A 346 9.01 2.62 20.21
CA ALA A 346 10.30 2.31 20.83
C ALA A 346 10.90 0.99 20.31
N ILE A 347 12.19 0.99 20.06
CA ILE A 347 13.02 -0.14 19.67
C ILE A 347 13.98 -0.44 20.83
N GLY A 348 13.93 -1.65 21.39
CA GLY A 348 14.81 -2.09 22.48
C GLY A 348 15.79 -3.21 22.11
N GLU A 349 15.51 -3.97 21.05
CA GLU A 349 16.29 -5.13 20.61
C GLU A 349 16.36 -5.17 19.07
N SER A 350 17.25 -5.99 18.53
CA SER A 350 17.32 -6.24 17.09
C SER A 350 16.13 -7.08 16.60
N GLY A 351 15.63 -6.78 15.41
CA GLY A 351 14.45 -7.43 14.86
C GLY A 351 13.95 -6.82 13.56
N GLY A 352 13.07 -7.54 12.87
CA GLY A 352 12.35 -7.03 11.72
C GLY A 352 11.06 -6.32 12.16
N LEU A 353 10.77 -5.17 11.57
CA LEU A 353 9.46 -4.54 11.68
C LEU A 353 8.44 -5.26 10.80
N LYS A 354 7.15 -5.10 11.09
CA LYS A 354 6.08 -5.59 10.20
C LYS A 354 6.23 -4.93 8.82
N ARG A 355 6.20 -5.73 7.75
CA ARG A 355 6.24 -5.22 6.36
C ARG A 355 5.02 -4.32 6.10
N SER A 356 5.22 -3.26 5.33
CA SER A 356 4.14 -2.37 4.90
C SER A 356 4.10 -2.27 3.38
N VAL A 357 2.87 -2.24 2.84
CA VAL A 357 2.61 -2.21 1.40
C VAL A 357 2.11 -0.83 1.00
N VAL A 358 2.73 -0.25 -0.04
CA VAL A 358 2.47 1.10 -0.52
C VAL A 358 2.45 1.12 -2.05
N ALA A 359 1.46 1.78 -2.64
CA ALA A 359 1.40 2.05 -4.07
C ALA A 359 2.27 3.25 -4.43
N VAL A 360 3.03 3.12 -5.52
CA VAL A 360 3.95 4.16 -6.01
C VAL A 360 3.77 4.33 -7.51
N ARG A 361 3.61 5.57 -7.96
CA ARG A 361 3.50 5.89 -9.39
C ARG A 361 4.83 5.67 -10.11
N MET A 362 4.82 4.94 -11.23
CA MET A 362 6.00 4.76 -12.07
C MET A 362 6.51 6.09 -12.64
N GLY A 363 7.82 6.21 -12.78
CA GLY A 363 8.49 7.47 -13.13
C GLY A 363 8.71 8.43 -11.94
N THR A 364 8.27 8.06 -10.74
CA THR A 364 8.53 8.79 -9.48
C THR A 364 9.42 7.98 -8.54
N SER A 365 9.68 8.53 -7.34
CA SER A 365 10.33 7.83 -6.24
C SER A 365 9.38 7.65 -5.05
N MET A 366 9.73 6.68 -4.20
CA MET A 366 9.29 6.60 -2.81
C MET A 366 10.41 7.10 -1.91
N ASP A 367 10.12 8.07 -1.06
CA ASP A 367 11.04 8.66 -0.10
C ASP A 367 10.66 8.22 1.31
N LEU A 368 11.61 7.58 1.99
CA LEU A 368 11.46 7.13 3.38
C LEU A 368 12.25 8.06 4.30
N LYS A 369 11.61 8.45 5.40
CA LYS A 369 12.10 9.44 6.38
C LYS A 369 12.11 8.80 7.76
N LEU A 370 13.31 8.49 8.25
CA LEU A 370 13.54 7.89 9.55
C LEU A 370 13.95 8.98 10.53
N LYS A 371 13.22 9.10 11.64
CA LYS A 371 13.62 9.89 12.81
C LYS A 371 14.02 8.91 13.92
N VAL A 372 15.27 9.03 14.37
CA VAL A 372 15.91 8.13 15.33
C VAL A 372 16.41 8.98 16.50
N GLY A 373 15.92 8.75 17.72
CA GLY A 373 16.34 9.51 18.89
C GLY A 373 16.13 8.75 20.20
N SER A 374 16.98 9.02 21.19
CA SER A 374 16.70 8.60 22.57
C SER A 374 15.84 9.65 23.27
N GLU A 375 15.21 9.31 24.40
CA GLU A 375 14.37 10.25 25.16
C GLU A 375 15.12 11.53 25.59
N SER A 376 16.45 11.47 25.65
CA SER A 376 17.33 12.57 26.08
C SER A 376 17.94 13.39 24.93
N SER A 377 17.74 13.03 23.66
CA SER A 377 18.43 13.67 22.53
C SER A 377 17.49 14.21 21.45
N VAL A 378 17.99 15.16 20.66
CA VAL A 378 17.30 15.58 19.44
C VAL A 378 17.37 14.42 18.45
N ALA A 379 16.22 13.98 17.95
CA ALA A 379 16.16 12.88 16.98
C ALA A 379 16.92 13.25 15.69
N ALA A 380 17.88 12.40 15.32
CA ALA A 380 18.55 12.45 14.03
C ALA A 380 17.56 12.06 12.92
N GLU A 381 17.64 12.76 11.79
CA GLU A 381 16.79 12.52 10.63
C GLU A 381 17.63 11.94 9.49
N HIS A 382 17.21 10.77 8.98
CA HIS A 382 17.83 10.08 7.86
C HIS A 382 16.79 9.86 6.77
N CYS A 383 17.15 10.17 5.52
CA CYS A 383 16.27 9.99 4.37
C CYS A 383 16.89 9.06 3.33
N CYS A 384 16.08 8.21 2.72
CA CYS A 384 16.47 7.38 1.58
C CYS A 384 15.36 7.39 0.51
N SER A 385 15.77 7.32 -0.75
CA SER A 385 14.89 7.50 -1.91
C SER A 385 15.04 6.33 -2.88
N PHE A 386 13.92 5.69 -3.20
CA PHE A 386 13.89 4.51 -4.06
C PHE A 386 13.04 4.81 -5.30
N LYS A 387 13.66 4.79 -6.49
CA LYS A 387 12.96 4.99 -7.76
C LYS A 387 12.01 3.82 -8.02
N ALA A 388 10.77 4.11 -8.39
CA ALA A 388 9.76 3.10 -8.71
C ALA A 388 10.21 2.21 -9.88
N ASN A 389 9.94 0.91 -9.76
CA ASN A 389 10.24 -0.10 -10.77
C ASN A 389 9.11 -1.15 -10.84
N GLN A 390 9.05 -1.94 -11.92
CA GLN A 390 7.99 -2.94 -12.12
C GLN A 390 8.21 -4.23 -11.30
N HIS A 391 9.47 -4.57 -11.04
CA HIS A 391 9.87 -5.80 -10.34
C HIS A 391 11.29 -5.65 -9.77
N GLY A 392 11.72 -6.63 -8.97
CA GLY A 392 13.01 -6.67 -8.30
C GLY A 392 13.00 -6.00 -6.92
N SER A 393 14.13 -6.05 -6.22
CA SER A 393 14.30 -5.38 -4.92
C SER A 393 15.60 -4.58 -4.84
N VAL A 394 15.61 -3.62 -3.93
CA VAL A 394 16.74 -2.74 -3.62
C VAL A 394 16.81 -2.59 -2.11
N SER A 395 18.02 -2.57 -1.54
CA SER A 395 18.24 -2.41 -0.11
C SER A 395 19.23 -1.28 0.16
N GLN A 396 19.01 -0.53 1.23
CA GLN A 396 19.92 0.51 1.69
C GLN A 396 20.11 0.40 3.20
N GLU A 397 21.36 0.46 3.64
CA GLU A 397 21.72 0.50 5.05
C GLU A 397 21.87 1.95 5.52
N ILE A 398 21.40 2.20 6.74
CA ILE A 398 21.46 3.47 7.45
C ILE A 398 22.12 3.17 8.80
N LYS A 399 23.39 3.55 8.92
CA LYS A 399 24.11 3.47 10.20
C LYS A 399 23.79 4.71 11.03
N THR A 400 23.38 4.49 12.26
CA THR A 400 23.14 5.53 13.27
C THR A 400 24.05 5.28 14.48
N ASP A 401 24.08 6.22 15.43
CA ASP A 401 24.82 6.06 16.69
C ASP A 401 24.15 5.09 17.69
N LEU A 402 22.97 4.53 17.35
CA LEU A 402 22.15 3.70 18.24
C LEU A 402 21.84 2.31 17.66
N ALA A 403 21.84 2.17 16.33
CA ALA A 403 21.58 0.93 15.60
C ALA A 403 22.04 1.00 14.14
N LEU A 404 22.21 -0.18 13.52
CA LEU A 404 22.24 -0.36 12.08
C LEU A 404 20.82 -0.68 11.57
N ILE A 405 20.30 0.13 10.67
CA ILE A 405 18.95 -0.06 10.10
C ILE A 405 19.09 -0.39 8.62
N SER A 406 18.66 -1.58 8.21
CA SER A 406 18.60 -1.98 6.81
C SER A 406 17.16 -1.86 6.30
N VAL A 407 16.96 -1.12 5.21
CA VAL A 407 15.65 -0.91 4.59
C VAL A 407 15.67 -1.54 3.21
N LYS A 408 14.83 -2.55 3.00
CA LYS A 408 14.61 -3.22 1.72
C LYS A 408 13.26 -2.80 1.14
N VAL A 409 13.27 -2.43 -0.13
CA VAL A 409 12.08 -2.16 -0.93
C VAL A 409 12.00 -3.19 -2.04
N THR A 410 10.91 -3.95 -2.05
CA THR A 410 10.61 -4.93 -3.10
C THR A 410 9.46 -4.40 -3.95
N TRP A 411 9.68 -4.34 -5.27
CA TRP A 411 8.72 -3.86 -6.25
C TRP A 411 7.95 -5.02 -6.88
N SER A 412 6.67 -4.81 -7.17
CA SER A 412 5.83 -5.76 -7.91
C SER A 412 4.74 -5.01 -8.66
N THR A 413 4.45 -5.41 -9.90
CA THR A 413 3.12 -5.13 -10.46
C THR A 413 2.07 -6.02 -9.78
N LEU A 414 0.82 -5.60 -9.81
CA LEU A 414 -0.28 -6.49 -9.45
C LEU A 414 -0.44 -7.58 -10.52
N PRO A 415 -0.88 -8.81 -10.16
CA PRO A 415 -1.30 -9.78 -11.16
C PRO A 415 -2.46 -9.19 -11.96
N ARG A 416 -2.59 -9.55 -13.23
CA ARG A 416 -3.86 -9.29 -13.94
C ARG A 416 -4.94 -10.19 -13.34
N GLY A 417 -6.19 -9.72 -13.36
CA GLY A 417 -7.35 -10.57 -13.08
C GLY A 417 -7.29 -11.84 -13.92
N LEU A 418 -7.74 -12.95 -13.33
CA LEU A 418 -8.07 -14.14 -14.11
C LEU A 418 -9.49 -13.91 -14.64
N ASP A 419 -9.57 -13.51 -15.92
CA ASP A 419 -10.82 -13.49 -16.70
C ASP A 419 -11.41 -14.91 -16.83
#